data_AF-A0A0R0JK38-F1
#
_entry.id   AF-A0A0R0JK38-F1
#
_cell.length_a   1.000
_cell.length_b   1.000
_cell.length_c   1.000
_cell.angle_alpha   90.00
_cell.angle_beta   90.00
_cell.angle_gamma   90.00
#
_symmetry.space_group_name_H-M   'P 1'
#
loop_
_entity.id
_entity.type
_entity.pdbx_description
1 polymer ?
#
loop_
_entity_poly.entity_id
_entity_poly.type
_entity_poly.pdbx_seq_one_letter_code
_entity_poly.pdbx_strand_id
1 'polypeptide(L)'
;KYSRVRKWTVGIPGGKELIAIIRASGSISRVESQLSVSSSGIIAEKFIEKIRTVRESKEFKAAIIRIDSPGGDALASDLMWREIRLLAASKPVIASMSDVAASGGYYMAMGADVIVAESLTLTGSIGVVTGKFNLGKLYEKIGFNKEILSRGKYAELLAAEQRPFRPDEAELFAKSAQHAYKQFRDKAASSRSMTVEKMEEFAQGRVWTGNDAASRGLVDAIGGLSRAIAIAKMKADIPQDRQVTLVEMSRANPSLPEILLGVGSSLVVADRTVKELLQGLTFSYGVQARMDGILFQTLEEYPFGNPILSIIKDIISSL
;
A
#
# COMPACT_ATOMS: atom_id res chain seq x y z
N LYS A 1 17.97 11.32 37.44
CA LYS A 1 16.88 12.06 38.14
C LYS A 1 15.53 11.91 37.43
N TYR A 2 15.45 12.10 36.10
CA TYR A 2 14.18 12.03 35.34
C TYR A 2 13.66 10.62 35.00
N SER A 3 14.51 9.58 34.97
CA SER A 3 14.09 8.21 34.67
C SER A 3 13.13 7.57 35.69
N ARG A 4 12.99 8.17 36.89
CA ARG A 4 12.09 7.70 37.95
C ARG A 4 10.75 8.44 37.98
N VAL A 5 10.58 9.49 37.19
CA VAL A 5 9.32 10.25 37.13
C VAL A 5 8.30 9.41 36.36
N ARG A 6 7.17 9.10 36.99
CA ARG A 6 6.09 8.37 36.32
C ARG A 6 5.52 9.25 35.21
N LYS A 7 5.25 8.69 34.02
CA LYS A 7 4.80 9.45 32.83
C LYS A 7 3.57 10.34 33.11
N TRP A 8 2.65 9.89 33.96
CA TRP A 8 1.47 10.68 34.34
C TRP A 8 1.83 11.95 35.13
N THR A 9 2.96 11.99 35.83
CA THR A 9 3.43 13.17 36.60
C THR A 9 3.82 14.33 35.68
N VAL A 10 4.13 14.07 34.40
CA VAL A 10 4.36 15.09 33.37
C VAL A 10 3.15 15.27 32.44
N GLY A 11 1.96 14.83 32.86
CA GLY A 11 0.74 14.97 32.07
C GLY A 11 0.67 14.05 30.86
N ILE A 12 1.45 12.96 30.83
CA ILE A 12 1.32 11.89 29.81
C ILE A 12 0.47 10.77 30.44
N PRO A 13 -0.87 10.80 30.32
CA PRO A 13 -1.72 9.73 30.80
C PRO A 13 -1.41 8.46 30.01
N GLY A 14 -1.02 7.40 30.71
CA GLY A 14 -0.77 6.10 30.11
C GLY A 14 -1.44 5.03 30.95
N GLY A 15 -2.40 4.33 30.37
CA GLY A 15 -2.93 3.10 30.95
C GLY A 15 -1.87 2.01 31.02
N LYS A 16 -1.98 1.11 31.99
CA LYS A 16 -1.09 -0.07 32.09
C LYS A 16 -1.19 -0.99 30.87
N GLU A 17 -2.36 -1.04 30.25
CA GLU A 17 -2.62 -1.84 29.06
C GLU A 17 -2.16 -1.12 27.79
N LEU A 18 -1.44 -1.83 26.92
CA LEU A 18 -0.92 -1.31 25.66
C LEU A 18 -1.74 -1.80 24.47
N ILE A 19 -2.06 -0.89 23.56
CA ILE A 19 -2.64 -1.21 22.24
C ILE A 19 -1.66 -0.70 21.19
N ALA A 20 -1.21 -1.58 20.29
CA ALA A 20 -0.32 -1.21 19.21
C ALA A 20 -1.11 -0.54 18.08
N ILE A 21 -0.56 0.53 17.50
CA ILE A 21 -1.06 1.13 16.26
C ILE A 21 0.00 0.93 15.17
N ILE A 22 -0.33 0.17 14.14
CA ILE A 22 0.53 -0.04 12.98
C ILE A 22 -0.06 0.73 11.80
N ARG A 23 0.59 1.81 11.38
CA ARG A 23 0.18 2.58 10.21
C ARG A 23 0.64 1.91 8.92
N ALA A 24 -0.27 1.84 7.95
CA ALA A 24 -0.04 1.37 6.60
C ALA A 24 -0.53 2.47 5.64
N SER A 25 0.37 3.37 5.23
CA SER A 25 0.03 4.51 4.37
C SER A 25 0.83 4.48 3.06
N GLY A 26 0.14 4.76 1.95
CA GLY A 26 0.70 4.81 0.61
C GLY A 26 0.62 3.50 -0.17
N SER A 27 1.26 3.48 -1.33
CA SER A 27 1.28 2.31 -2.23
C SER A 27 2.04 1.14 -1.60
N ILE A 28 1.59 -0.08 -1.88
CA ILE A 28 2.21 -1.32 -1.41
C ILE A 28 3.29 -1.76 -2.39
N SER A 29 4.51 -1.93 -1.90
CA SER A 29 5.61 -2.57 -2.63
C SER A 29 6.24 -3.70 -1.82
N ARG A 30 6.85 -4.63 -2.53
CA ARG A 30 7.52 -5.78 -1.89
C ARG A 30 8.84 -5.39 -1.24
N VAL A 31 9.67 -4.65 -1.99
CA VAL A 31 10.98 -4.17 -1.55
C VAL A 31 11.02 -2.65 -1.60
N GLU A 32 11.94 -2.08 -0.82
CA GLU A 32 12.25 -0.65 -0.89
C GLU A 32 12.98 -0.35 -2.20
N SER A 33 12.51 0.67 -2.92
CA SER A 33 13.24 1.17 -4.08
C SER A 33 14.46 1.94 -3.59
N GLN A 34 15.66 1.53 -4.02
CA GLN A 34 16.90 2.27 -3.74
C GLN A 34 16.87 3.69 -4.31
N LEU A 35 16.05 3.93 -5.34
CA LEU A 35 15.89 5.23 -6.02
C LEU A 35 14.87 6.15 -5.34
N SER A 36 14.12 5.67 -4.34
CA SER A 36 13.12 6.50 -3.65
C SER A 36 13.70 7.06 -2.37
N VAL A 37 14.27 8.28 -2.44
CA VAL A 37 14.81 9.03 -1.31
C VAL A 37 13.75 9.27 -0.21
N SER A 38 12.46 9.16 -0.55
CA SER A 38 11.34 9.24 0.38
C SER A 38 10.27 8.22 -0.01
N SER A 39 10.49 6.95 0.32
CA SER A 39 9.49 5.89 0.13
C SER A 39 8.32 6.11 1.12
N SER A 40 7.38 7.00 0.78
CA SER A 40 6.14 7.26 1.51
C SER A 40 5.09 6.14 1.35
N GLY A 41 5.55 4.89 1.14
CA GLY A 41 4.71 3.72 0.89
C GLY A 41 4.86 2.63 1.94
N ILE A 42 4.06 1.58 1.76
CA ILE A 42 4.07 0.37 2.58
C ILE A 42 5.08 -0.60 1.96
N ILE A 43 6.23 -0.76 2.61
CA ILE A 43 7.19 -1.82 2.28
C ILE A 43 6.80 -3.08 3.05
N ALA A 44 6.43 -4.14 2.34
CA ALA A 44 5.88 -5.36 2.94
C ALA A 44 6.80 -5.97 4.01
N GLU A 45 8.10 -6.06 3.75
CA GLU A 45 9.07 -6.63 4.69
C GLU A 45 9.10 -5.86 6.02
N LYS A 46 9.27 -4.53 5.96
CA LYS A 46 9.25 -3.65 7.15
C LYS A 46 7.90 -3.71 7.88
N PHE A 47 6.80 -3.84 7.15
CA PHE A 47 5.47 -3.91 7.73
C PHE A 47 5.23 -5.25 8.45
N ILE A 48 5.66 -6.36 7.85
CA ILE A 48 5.60 -7.71 8.43
C ILE A 48 6.44 -7.78 9.70
N GLU A 49 7.63 -7.18 9.74
CA GLU A 49 8.46 -7.10 10.95
C GLU A 49 7.73 -6.41 12.10
N LYS A 50 7.06 -5.27 11.84
CA LYS A 50 6.25 -4.58 12.86
C LYS A 50 5.12 -5.48 13.39
N ILE A 51 4.43 -6.20 12.50
CA ILE A 51 3.37 -7.15 12.91
C ILE A 51 3.96 -8.25 13.80
N ARG A 52 5.13 -8.80 13.45
CA ARG A 52 5.82 -9.83 14.24
C ARG A 52 6.20 -9.33 15.62
N THR A 53 6.80 -8.13 15.72
CA THR A 53 7.11 -7.50 17.00
C THR A 53 5.88 -7.38 17.89
N VAL A 54 4.74 -6.95 17.33
CA VAL A 54 3.49 -6.83 18.09
C VAL A 54 2.95 -8.21 18.48
N ARG A 55 3.04 -9.20 17.60
CA ARG A 55 2.58 -10.58 17.86
C ARG A 55 3.35 -11.25 18.98
N GLU A 56 4.67 -11.11 18.98
CA GLU A 56 5.59 -11.76 19.93
C GLU A 56 5.64 -11.07 21.29
N SER A 57 5.33 -9.77 21.35
CA SER A 57 5.24 -9.05 22.61
C SER A 57 3.99 -9.43 23.41
N LYS A 58 4.19 -9.79 24.68
CA LYS A 58 3.12 -10.04 25.66
C LYS A 58 2.53 -8.75 26.26
N GLU A 59 3.14 -7.60 25.98
CA GLU A 59 2.70 -6.31 26.53
C GLU A 59 1.50 -5.74 25.77
N PHE A 60 1.39 -5.99 24.46
CA PHE A 60 0.27 -5.54 23.64
C PHE A 60 -0.95 -6.46 23.80
N LYS A 61 -2.06 -5.88 24.25
CA LYS A 61 -3.36 -6.56 24.41
C LYS A 61 -4.18 -6.63 23.13
N ALA A 62 -4.01 -5.65 22.24
CA ALA A 62 -4.65 -5.60 20.93
C ALA A 62 -3.78 -4.82 19.95
N ALA A 63 -4.09 -4.93 18.66
CA ALA A 63 -3.47 -4.15 17.61
C ALA A 63 -4.52 -3.48 16.72
N ILE A 64 -4.22 -2.26 16.28
CA ILE A 64 -4.99 -1.54 15.28
C ILE A 64 -4.10 -1.34 14.06
N ILE A 65 -4.56 -1.83 12.90
CA ILE A 65 -3.91 -1.58 11.61
C ILE A 65 -4.61 -0.38 10.98
N ARG A 66 -3.98 0.80 10.99
CA ARG A 66 -4.54 2.01 10.39
C ARG A 66 -4.14 2.07 8.92
N ILE A 67 -5.08 1.82 8.02
CA ILE A 67 -4.86 1.62 6.58
C ILE A 67 -5.27 2.88 5.83
N ASP A 68 -4.35 3.38 5.01
CA ASP A 68 -4.55 4.47 4.08
C ASP A 68 -3.79 4.17 2.77
N SER A 69 -4.30 3.23 1.99
CA SER A 69 -3.61 2.64 0.84
C SER A 69 -4.55 2.34 -0.33
N PRO A 70 -4.17 2.75 -1.55
CA PRO A 70 -4.89 2.35 -2.77
C PRO A 70 -4.56 0.92 -3.23
N GLY A 71 -3.63 0.22 -2.55
CA GLY A 71 -3.12 -1.08 -2.96
C GLY A 71 -1.74 -1.01 -3.59
N GLY A 72 -1.42 -1.95 -4.48
CA GLY A 72 -0.10 -2.07 -5.11
C GLY A 72 0.21 -3.52 -5.46
N ASP A 73 1.38 -4.00 -5.04
CA ASP A 73 1.83 -5.37 -5.32
C ASP A 73 0.92 -6.42 -4.64
N ALA A 74 0.37 -7.33 -5.45
CA ALA A 74 -0.60 -8.34 -5.00
C ALA A 74 0.03 -9.39 -4.08
N LEU A 75 1.28 -9.80 -4.34
CA LEU A 75 1.99 -10.77 -3.51
C LEU A 75 2.37 -10.15 -2.16
N ALA A 76 2.88 -8.93 -2.17
CA ALA A 76 3.16 -8.15 -0.97
C ALA A 76 1.90 -8.01 -0.09
N SER A 77 0.76 -7.70 -0.71
CA SER A 77 -0.54 -7.61 -0.03
C SER A 77 -0.94 -8.94 0.61
N ASP A 78 -0.75 -10.06 -0.09
CA ASP A 78 -1.03 -11.40 0.43
C ASP A 78 -0.13 -11.81 1.61
N LEU A 79 1.17 -11.51 1.52
CA LEU A 79 2.12 -11.78 2.60
C LEU A 79 1.78 -10.99 3.87
N MET A 80 1.41 -9.71 3.71
CA MET A 80 0.95 -8.89 4.82
C MET A 80 -0.38 -9.41 5.40
N TRP A 81 -1.36 -9.75 4.55
CA TRP A 81 -2.61 -10.38 4.99
C TRP A 81 -2.36 -11.64 5.81
N ARG A 82 -1.45 -12.52 5.37
CA ARG A 82 -1.09 -13.73 6.10
C ARG A 82 -0.53 -13.41 7.48
N GLU A 83 0.36 -12.43 7.60
CA GLU A 83 0.94 -12.07 8.90
C GLU A 83 -0.10 -11.41 9.82
N ILE A 84 -1.01 -10.60 9.27
CA ILE A 84 -2.16 -10.03 10.02
C ILE A 84 -3.05 -11.16 10.55
N ARG A 85 -3.35 -12.20 9.75
CA ARG A 85 -4.12 -13.37 10.21
C ARG A 85 -3.41 -14.11 11.33
N LEU A 86 -2.10 -14.25 11.27
CA LEU A 86 -1.32 -14.88 12.35
C LEU A 86 -1.28 -14.03 13.62
N LEU A 87 -1.33 -12.70 13.51
CA LEU A 87 -1.49 -11.81 14.65
C LEU A 87 -2.91 -11.92 15.25
N ALA A 88 -3.94 -11.92 14.40
CA ALA A 88 -5.35 -12.07 14.81
C ALA A 88 -5.62 -13.39 15.53
N ALA A 89 -4.90 -14.46 15.17
CA ALA A 89 -4.98 -15.73 15.86
C ALA A 89 -4.45 -15.70 17.32
N SER A 90 -3.62 -14.70 17.69
CA SER A 90 -3.04 -14.61 19.03
C SER A 90 -3.61 -13.47 19.88
N LYS A 91 -4.10 -12.39 19.26
CA LYS A 91 -4.71 -11.25 19.94
C LYS A 91 -5.66 -10.48 19.01
N PRO A 92 -6.61 -9.70 19.56
CA PRO A 92 -7.52 -8.89 18.76
C PRO A 92 -6.80 -7.93 17.81
N VAL A 93 -7.17 -7.99 16.53
CA VAL A 93 -6.70 -7.08 15.47
C VAL A 93 -7.88 -6.36 14.83
N ILE A 94 -7.82 -5.03 14.83
CA ILE A 94 -8.85 -4.18 14.22
C ILE A 94 -8.20 -3.44 13.05
N ALA A 95 -8.74 -3.63 11.84
CA ALA A 95 -8.41 -2.79 10.71
C ALA A 95 -9.23 -1.50 10.82
N SER A 96 -8.55 -0.35 10.78
CA SER A 96 -9.17 0.97 10.76
C SER A 96 -8.80 1.65 9.45
N MET A 97 -9.76 1.86 8.57
CA MET A 97 -9.54 2.49 7.27
C MET A 97 -9.62 4.02 7.39
N SER A 98 -8.72 4.73 6.72
CA SER A 98 -8.72 6.18 6.60
C SER A 98 -9.40 6.61 5.31
N ASP A 99 -8.71 7.31 4.42
CA ASP A 99 -9.32 7.91 3.23
C ASP A 99 -9.48 6.82 2.16
N VAL A 100 -8.47 5.97 2.00
CA VAL A 100 -8.48 4.87 1.04
C VAL A 100 -8.04 3.56 1.68
N ALA A 101 -8.77 2.48 1.45
CA ALA A 101 -8.36 1.12 1.75
C ALA A 101 -8.90 0.18 0.68
N ALA A 102 -8.30 0.27 -0.52
CA ALA A 102 -8.76 -0.41 -1.73
C ALA A 102 -7.70 -1.42 -2.21
N SER A 103 -8.12 -2.44 -2.96
CA SER A 103 -7.24 -3.46 -3.55
C SER A 103 -6.36 -4.10 -2.47
N GLY A 104 -5.04 -3.98 -2.55
CA GLY A 104 -4.11 -4.44 -1.52
C GLY A 104 -4.38 -3.89 -0.11
N GLY A 105 -4.86 -2.65 0.01
CA GLY A 105 -5.28 -2.06 1.29
C GLY A 105 -6.47 -2.81 1.91
N TYR A 106 -7.47 -3.14 1.10
CA TYR A 106 -8.60 -3.98 1.53
C TYR A 106 -8.13 -5.42 1.82
N TYR A 107 -7.18 -5.95 1.03
CA TYR A 107 -6.54 -7.24 1.25
C TYR A 107 -5.96 -7.35 2.66
N MET A 108 -5.19 -6.35 3.10
CA MET A 108 -4.70 -6.31 4.48
C MET A 108 -5.84 -6.25 5.50
N ALA A 109 -6.86 -5.42 5.26
CA ALA A 109 -7.97 -5.23 6.19
C ALA A 109 -8.73 -6.54 6.46
N MET A 110 -8.94 -7.36 5.43
CA MET A 110 -9.59 -8.68 5.55
C MET A 110 -8.80 -9.69 6.38
N GLY A 111 -7.55 -9.39 6.73
CA GLY A 111 -6.76 -10.18 7.66
C GLY A 111 -7.15 -9.95 9.13
N ALA A 112 -7.79 -8.83 9.45
CA ALA A 112 -8.18 -8.45 10.81
C ALA A 112 -9.47 -9.15 11.28
N ASP A 113 -9.74 -9.08 12.60
CA ASP A 113 -10.98 -9.61 13.19
C ASP A 113 -12.18 -8.70 12.93
N VAL A 114 -11.93 -7.39 12.85
CA VAL A 114 -12.95 -6.37 12.60
C VAL A 114 -12.39 -5.32 11.65
N ILE A 115 -13.17 -4.94 10.67
CA ILE A 115 -12.91 -3.85 9.73
C ILE A 115 -13.81 -2.67 10.09
N VAL A 116 -13.19 -1.54 10.37
CA VAL A 116 -13.84 -0.26 10.66
C VAL A 116 -13.47 0.74 9.56
N ALA A 117 -14.44 1.40 8.96
CA ALA A 117 -14.21 2.41 7.92
C ALA A 117 -14.97 3.71 8.19
N GLU A 118 -14.41 4.85 7.77
CA GLU A 118 -15.15 6.11 7.76
C GLU A 118 -16.26 6.03 6.70
N SER A 119 -17.33 6.81 6.86
CA SER A 119 -18.47 6.78 5.93
C SER A 119 -18.09 6.97 4.46
N LEU A 120 -17.07 7.78 4.18
CA LEU A 120 -16.59 8.11 2.84
C LEU A 120 -15.27 7.44 2.46
N THR A 121 -14.73 6.53 3.28
CA THR A 121 -13.55 5.74 2.91
C THR A 121 -13.80 5.05 1.57
N LEU A 122 -12.86 5.17 0.63
CA LEU A 122 -12.90 4.39 -0.60
C LEU A 122 -12.31 3.01 -0.34
N THR A 123 -13.14 1.98 -0.41
CA THR A 123 -12.74 0.61 -0.08
C THR A 123 -13.27 -0.43 -1.08
N GLY A 124 -12.93 -1.70 -0.87
CA GLY A 124 -13.17 -2.79 -1.81
C GLY A 124 -12.07 -2.84 -2.87
N SER A 125 -12.44 -2.63 -4.14
CA SER A 125 -11.59 -2.87 -5.31
C SER A 125 -11.01 -4.29 -5.31
N ILE A 126 -11.86 -5.28 -5.02
CA ILE A 126 -11.50 -6.70 -5.07
C ILE A 126 -11.38 -7.08 -6.54
N GLY A 127 -10.17 -6.94 -7.08
CA GLY A 127 -9.85 -7.08 -8.50
C GLY A 127 -8.35 -7.13 -8.70
N VAL A 128 -7.92 -7.62 -9.86
CA VAL A 128 -6.51 -7.67 -10.24
C VAL A 128 -6.36 -7.08 -11.63
N VAL A 129 -5.42 -6.16 -11.78
CA VAL A 129 -5.01 -5.59 -13.07
C VAL A 129 -3.53 -5.88 -13.27
N THR A 130 -3.17 -6.29 -14.48
CA THR A 130 -1.77 -6.55 -14.87
C THR A 130 -1.62 -6.37 -16.38
N GLY A 131 -0.40 -6.13 -16.84
CA GLY A 131 -0.12 -5.86 -18.24
C GLY A 131 1.36 -5.69 -18.53
N LYS A 132 1.69 -5.59 -19.82
CA LYS A 132 3.01 -5.26 -20.34
C LYS A 132 2.84 -4.21 -21.43
N PHE A 133 3.76 -3.25 -21.50
CA PHE A 133 3.82 -2.32 -22.61
C PHE A 133 4.27 -3.02 -23.89
N ASN A 134 3.61 -2.72 -25.01
CA ASN A 134 4.10 -3.10 -26.33
C ASN A 134 4.63 -1.84 -27.03
N LEU A 135 5.95 -1.71 -27.02
CA LEU A 135 6.71 -0.59 -27.56
C LEU A 135 7.22 -0.84 -28.97
N GLY A 136 6.83 -1.92 -29.66
CA GLY A 136 7.36 -2.25 -30.99
C GLY A 136 7.26 -1.11 -32.00
N LYS A 137 6.11 -0.44 -32.09
CA LYS A 137 5.91 0.73 -32.96
C LYS A 137 6.71 1.97 -32.51
N LEU A 138 6.90 2.13 -31.21
CA LEU A 138 7.72 3.23 -30.68
C LEU A 138 9.18 3.03 -31.07
N TYR A 139 9.68 1.80 -30.91
CA TYR A 139 11.04 1.40 -31.25
C TYR A 139 11.33 1.56 -32.74
N GLU A 140 10.41 1.12 -33.59
CA GLU A 140 10.48 1.35 -35.05
C GLU A 140 10.59 2.83 -35.39
N LYS A 141 9.76 3.69 -34.77
CA LYS A 141 9.75 5.13 -35.02
C LYS A 141 11.06 5.83 -34.64
N ILE A 142 11.75 5.36 -33.59
CA ILE A 142 13.01 5.95 -33.12
C ILE A 142 14.25 5.20 -33.64
N GLY A 143 14.07 4.18 -34.50
CA GLY A 143 15.16 3.36 -35.02
C GLY A 143 15.88 2.51 -33.96
N PHE A 144 15.24 2.25 -32.81
CA PHE A 144 15.83 1.44 -31.74
C PHE A 144 15.55 -0.05 -31.97
N ASN A 145 16.59 -0.85 -32.07
CA ASN A 145 16.47 -2.31 -32.24
C ASN A 145 16.86 -3.02 -30.93
N LYS A 146 15.91 -3.75 -30.36
CA LYS A 146 16.10 -4.58 -29.16
C LYS A 146 16.13 -6.05 -29.53
N GLU A 147 17.30 -6.67 -29.42
CA GLU A 147 17.47 -8.11 -29.51
C GLU A 147 17.53 -8.73 -28.10
N ILE A 148 16.92 -9.89 -27.92
CA ILE A 148 16.91 -10.62 -26.64
C ILE A 148 17.48 -12.01 -26.86
N LEU A 149 18.54 -12.34 -26.13
CA LEU A 149 19.03 -13.72 -26.01
C LEU A 149 18.38 -14.34 -24.78
N SER A 150 17.53 -15.34 -24.99
CA SER A 150 16.80 -16.00 -23.91
C SER A 150 16.91 -17.52 -24.02
N ARG A 151 16.78 -18.21 -22.88
CA ARG A 151 16.69 -19.67 -22.81
C ARG A 151 15.39 -20.05 -22.10
N GLY A 152 14.55 -20.81 -22.79
CA GLY A 152 13.29 -21.32 -22.25
C GLY A 152 12.06 -20.65 -22.87
N LYS A 153 11.01 -21.44 -23.08
CA LYS A 153 9.82 -21.05 -23.85
C LYS A 153 9.18 -19.74 -23.38
N TYR A 154 9.11 -19.50 -22.07
CA TYR A 154 8.42 -18.34 -21.49
C TYR A 154 9.37 -17.31 -20.84
N ALA A 155 10.68 -17.39 -21.10
CA ALA A 155 11.67 -16.49 -20.48
C ALA A 155 11.47 -15.01 -20.87
N GLU A 156 10.88 -14.77 -22.04
CA GLU A 156 10.64 -13.42 -22.59
C GLU A 156 9.30 -12.79 -22.18
N LEU A 157 8.46 -13.52 -21.43
CA LEU A 157 7.07 -13.15 -21.17
C LEU A 157 6.92 -11.66 -20.78
N LEU A 158 7.72 -11.24 -19.80
CA LEU A 158 7.76 -9.86 -19.30
C LEU A 158 8.86 -8.99 -19.91
N ALA A 159 9.89 -9.58 -20.53
CA ALA A 159 11.09 -8.88 -21.01
C ALA A 159 11.01 -8.43 -22.47
N ALA A 160 10.10 -9.01 -23.26
CA ALA A 160 9.92 -8.66 -24.67
C ALA A 160 8.88 -7.54 -24.84
N GLU A 161 9.22 -6.28 -24.48
CA GLU A 161 8.34 -5.13 -24.74
C GLU A 161 8.30 -4.69 -26.22
N GLN A 162 9.22 -5.16 -27.07
CA GLN A 162 9.25 -4.81 -28.51
C GLN A 162 8.20 -5.54 -29.36
N ARG A 163 7.43 -6.46 -28.78
CA ARG A 163 6.42 -7.25 -29.49
C ARG A 163 5.20 -7.53 -28.59
N PRO A 164 4.03 -7.84 -29.16
CA PRO A 164 2.92 -8.38 -28.38
C PRO A 164 3.28 -9.74 -27.77
N PHE A 165 2.46 -10.19 -26.82
CA PHE A 165 2.49 -11.57 -26.36
C PHE A 165 2.22 -12.51 -27.52
N ARG A 166 2.96 -13.62 -27.59
CA ARG A 166 2.55 -14.77 -28.40
C ARG A 166 1.25 -15.34 -27.84
N PRO A 167 0.44 -16.06 -28.64
CA PRO A 167 -0.83 -16.61 -28.17
C PRO A 167 -0.71 -17.45 -26.87
N ASP A 168 0.32 -18.27 -26.76
CA ASP A 168 0.59 -19.11 -25.59
C ASP A 168 1.09 -18.31 -24.37
N GLU A 169 1.90 -17.27 -24.60
CA GLU A 169 2.31 -16.31 -23.57
C GLU A 169 1.10 -15.53 -23.03
N ALA A 170 0.19 -15.08 -23.92
CA ALA A 170 -1.01 -14.35 -23.56
C ALA A 170 -1.96 -15.20 -22.70
N GLU A 171 -2.17 -16.46 -23.08
CA GLU A 171 -2.97 -17.41 -22.30
C GLU A 171 -2.37 -17.64 -20.91
N LEU A 172 -1.06 -17.89 -20.83
CA LEU A 172 -0.36 -18.09 -19.55
C LEU A 172 -0.46 -16.86 -18.64
N PHE A 173 -0.30 -15.67 -19.21
CA PHE A 173 -0.36 -14.40 -18.50
C PHE A 173 -1.78 -14.13 -17.97
N ALA A 174 -2.81 -14.33 -18.81
CA ALA A 174 -4.21 -14.20 -18.42
C ALA A 174 -4.59 -15.20 -17.32
N LYS A 175 -4.14 -16.45 -17.43
CA LYS A 175 -4.39 -17.49 -16.41
C LYS A 175 -3.78 -17.12 -15.06
N SER A 176 -2.59 -16.51 -15.07
CA SER A 176 -1.93 -16.03 -13.85
C SER A 176 -2.70 -14.89 -13.19
N ALA A 177 -3.20 -13.93 -13.99
CA ALA A 177 -4.07 -12.85 -13.50
C ALA A 177 -5.38 -13.39 -12.91
N GLN A 178 -6.02 -14.34 -13.60
CA GLN A 178 -7.25 -14.99 -13.12
C GLN A 178 -7.03 -15.77 -11.82
N HIS A 179 -5.87 -16.42 -11.66
CA HIS A 179 -5.52 -17.11 -10.44
C HIS A 179 -5.38 -16.14 -9.26
N ALA A 180 -4.68 -15.02 -9.46
CA ALA A 180 -4.55 -13.97 -8.45
C ALA A 180 -5.91 -13.36 -8.06
N TYR A 181 -6.78 -13.11 -9.05
CA TYR A 181 -8.14 -12.63 -8.81
C TYR A 181 -8.96 -13.63 -7.97
N LYS A 182 -8.95 -14.91 -8.35
CA LYS A 182 -9.63 -15.98 -7.61
C LYS A 182 -9.14 -16.05 -6.16
N GLN A 183 -7.83 -16.01 -5.93
CA GLN A 183 -7.25 -16.00 -4.58
C GLN A 183 -7.77 -14.82 -3.74
N PHE A 184 -7.75 -13.61 -4.30
CA PHE A 184 -8.22 -12.39 -3.61
C PHE A 184 -9.72 -12.50 -3.27
N ARG A 185 -10.56 -12.82 -4.27
CA ARG A 185 -12.00 -12.95 -4.09
C ARG A 185 -12.37 -14.07 -3.11
N ASP A 186 -11.76 -15.24 -3.20
CA ASP A 186 -12.08 -16.37 -2.32
C ASP A 186 -11.69 -16.07 -0.86
N LYS A 187 -10.54 -15.42 -0.63
CA LYS A 187 -10.16 -14.93 0.71
C LYS A 187 -11.09 -13.84 1.21
N ALA A 188 -11.60 -12.98 0.34
CA ALA A 188 -12.58 -11.98 0.69
C ALA A 188 -13.91 -12.62 1.12
N ALA A 189 -14.42 -13.57 0.33
CA ALA A 189 -15.62 -14.34 0.64
C ALA A 189 -15.48 -15.04 2.00
N SER A 190 -14.35 -15.72 2.23
CA SER A 190 -14.04 -16.38 3.49
C SER A 190 -13.94 -15.41 4.67
N SER A 191 -13.25 -14.28 4.50
CA SER A 191 -13.10 -13.26 5.55
C SER A 191 -14.45 -12.65 5.96
N ARG A 192 -15.37 -12.48 5.01
CA ARG A 192 -16.68 -11.85 5.23
C ARG A 192 -17.82 -12.86 5.43
N SER A 193 -17.49 -14.14 5.62
CA SER A 193 -18.45 -15.23 5.86
C SER A 193 -19.59 -15.29 4.83
N MET A 194 -19.27 -15.05 3.56
CA MET A 194 -20.25 -15.12 2.45
C MET A 194 -19.78 -16.06 1.36
N THR A 195 -20.71 -16.48 0.49
CA THR A 195 -20.36 -17.35 -0.63
C THR A 195 -19.51 -16.62 -1.66
N VAL A 196 -18.75 -17.38 -2.44
CA VAL A 196 -17.91 -16.83 -3.51
C VAL A 196 -18.76 -16.15 -4.58
N GLU A 197 -19.94 -16.71 -4.87
CA GLU A 197 -20.93 -16.18 -5.81
C GLU A 197 -21.44 -14.83 -5.33
N LYS A 198 -21.74 -14.70 -4.03
CA LYS A 198 -22.18 -13.43 -3.46
C LYS A 198 -21.07 -12.39 -3.47
N MET A 199 -19.84 -12.81 -3.15
CA MET A 199 -18.67 -11.94 -3.21
C MET A 199 -18.40 -11.44 -4.63
N GLU A 200 -18.64 -12.27 -5.66
CA GLU A 200 -18.46 -11.88 -7.07
C GLU A 200 -19.34 -10.67 -7.47
N GLU A 201 -20.54 -10.53 -6.88
CA GLU A 201 -21.42 -9.38 -7.12
C GLU A 201 -20.80 -8.06 -6.63
N PHE A 202 -20.02 -8.10 -5.55
CA PHE A 202 -19.39 -6.92 -4.93
C PHE A 202 -17.91 -6.73 -5.33
N ALA A 203 -17.32 -7.73 -5.96
CA ALA A 203 -15.95 -7.74 -6.46
C ALA A 203 -15.85 -7.12 -7.87
N GLN A 204 -14.98 -7.68 -8.73
CA GLN A 204 -14.65 -7.19 -10.08
C GLN A 204 -14.05 -5.78 -10.09
N GLY A 205 -13.26 -5.43 -9.07
CA GLY A 205 -12.60 -4.12 -8.98
C GLY A 205 -13.53 -2.95 -8.64
N ARG A 206 -14.79 -3.21 -8.26
CA ARG A 206 -15.71 -2.15 -7.82
C ARG A 206 -15.22 -1.49 -6.53
N VAL A 207 -15.31 -0.16 -6.50
CA VAL A 207 -14.98 0.65 -5.33
C VAL A 207 -16.28 1.05 -4.64
N TRP A 208 -16.29 0.99 -3.31
CA TRP A 208 -17.42 1.33 -2.47
C TRP A 208 -17.01 2.41 -1.48
N THR A 209 -17.95 3.30 -1.13
CA THR A 209 -17.80 4.12 0.08
C THR A 209 -17.86 3.23 1.32
N GLY A 210 -17.36 3.70 2.48
CA GLY A 210 -17.43 2.92 3.72
C GLY A 210 -18.87 2.54 4.09
N ASN A 211 -19.82 3.47 3.92
CA ASN A 211 -21.25 3.19 4.12
C ASN A 211 -21.78 2.11 3.18
N ASP A 212 -21.46 2.21 1.88
CA ASP A 212 -21.84 1.20 0.88
C ASP A 212 -21.20 -0.17 1.13
N ALA A 213 -19.96 -0.17 1.60
CA ALA A 213 -19.23 -1.38 1.95
C ALA A 213 -19.86 -2.06 3.17
N ALA A 214 -20.28 -1.29 4.18
CA ALA A 214 -20.97 -1.81 5.35
C ALA A 214 -22.33 -2.42 4.98
N SER A 215 -23.12 -1.79 4.11
CA SER A 215 -24.41 -2.36 3.67
C SER A 215 -24.28 -3.64 2.86
N ARG A 216 -23.08 -3.92 2.32
CA ARG A 216 -22.73 -5.12 1.55
C ARG A 216 -22.00 -6.18 2.38
N GLY A 217 -21.75 -5.93 3.67
CA GLY A 217 -21.01 -6.83 4.54
C GLY A 217 -19.50 -6.90 4.26
N LEU A 218 -18.93 -5.89 3.59
CA LEU A 218 -17.49 -5.77 3.35
C LEU A 218 -16.77 -5.09 4.54
N VAL A 219 -17.49 -4.31 5.32
CA VAL A 219 -17.00 -3.61 6.53
C VAL A 219 -17.92 -3.95 7.70
N ASP A 220 -17.37 -4.11 8.90
CA ASP A 220 -18.11 -4.53 10.10
C ASP A 220 -18.72 -3.35 10.85
N ALA A 221 -18.08 -2.18 10.82
CA ALA A 221 -18.56 -0.98 11.49
C ALA A 221 -18.14 0.32 10.79
N ILE A 222 -18.99 1.33 10.88
CA ILE A 222 -18.65 2.70 10.47
C ILE A 222 -18.00 3.45 11.64
N GLY A 223 -16.93 4.19 11.34
CA GLY A 223 -16.25 5.11 12.24
C GLY A 223 -14.74 5.18 12.01
N GLY A 224 -14.09 6.03 12.81
CA GLY A 224 -12.65 6.25 12.71
C GLY A 224 -11.81 5.47 13.70
N LEU A 225 -10.62 6.01 13.97
CA LEU A 225 -9.66 5.45 14.92
C LEU A 225 -10.25 5.33 16.33
N SER A 226 -11.07 6.29 16.77
CA SER A 226 -11.75 6.23 18.09
C SER A 226 -12.66 5.01 18.21
N ARG A 227 -13.42 4.70 17.16
CA ARG A 227 -14.28 3.51 17.10
C ARG A 227 -13.45 2.23 17.08
N ALA A 228 -12.35 2.21 16.32
CA ALA A 228 -11.42 1.09 16.31
C ALA A 228 -10.79 0.82 17.69
N ILE A 229 -10.42 1.88 18.44
CA ILE A 229 -9.92 1.76 19.82
C ILE A 229 -10.99 1.18 20.75
N ALA A 230 -12.23 1.67 20.67
CA ALA A 230 -13.33 1.14 21.49
C ALA A 230 -13.56 -0.36 21.24
N ILE A 231 -13.54 -0.79 19.97
CA ILE A 231 -13.66 -2.19 19.57
C ILE A 231 -12.45 -3.02 20.03
N ALA A 232 -11.24 -2.48 19.91
CA ALA A 232 -10.02 -3.14 20.40
C ALA A 232 -10.06 -3.37 21.91
N LYS A 233 -10.51 -2.38 22.68
CA LYS A 233 -10.71 -2.52 24.13
C LYS A 233 -11.75 -3.58 24.46
N MET A 234 -12.88 -3.57 23.77
CA MET A 234 -13.96 -4.55 23.96
C MET A 234 -13.48 -5.98 23.69
N LYS A 235 -12.79 -6.22 22.56
CA LYS A 235 -12.27 -7.55 22.22
C LYS A 235 -11.11 -8.01 23.11
N ALA A 236 -10.43 -7.09 23.80
CA ALA A 236 -9.35 -7.38 24.73
C ALA A 236 -9.78 -7.39 26.21
N ASP A 237 -11.09 -7.39 26.48
CA ASP A 237 -11.67 -7.37 27.83
C ASP A 237 -11.20 -6.18 28.70
N ILE A 238 -10.94 -5.04 28.05
CA ILE A 238 -10.55 -3.79 28.72
C ILE A 238 -11.81 -2.93 28.92
N PRO A 239 -12.14 -2.51 30.17
CA PRO A 239 -13.26 -1.61 30.43
C PRO A 239 -13.20 -0.33 29.60
N GLN A 240 -14.35 0.13 29.08
CA GLN A 240 -14.42 1.25 28.14
C GLN A 240 -14.03 2.61 28.75
N ASP A 241 -14.15 2.77 30.05
CA ASP A 241 -13.71 3.93 30.84
C ASP A 241 -12.20 3.87 31.20
N ARG A 242 -11.59 2.68 31.21
CA ARG A 242 -10.17 2.52 31.54
C ARG A 242 -9.27 3.12 30.47
N GLN A 243 -8.35 3.99 30.87
CA GLN A 243 -7.33 4.51 29.95
C GLN A 243 -6.38 3.41 29.47
N VAL A 244 -5.92 3.53 28.23
CA VAL A 244 -4.95 2.63 27.58
C VAL A 244 -3.81 3.48 27.02
N THR A 245 -2.62 2.91 26.90
CA THR A 245 -1.51 3.56 26.18
C THR A 245 -1.51 3.08 24.74
N LEU A 246 -1.65 4.01 23.80
CA LEU A 246 -1.50 3.74 22.38
C LEU A 246 -0.01 3.82 22.03
N VAL A 247 0.53 2.74 21.48
CA VAL A 247 1.94 2.69 21.06
C VAL A 247 1.97 2.63 19.55
N GLU A 248 2.41 3.72 18.93
CA GLU A 248 2.59 3.75 17.49
C GLU A 248 3.86 3.00 17.09
N MET A 249 3.71 2.00 16.23
CA MET A 249 4.82 1.26 15.64
C MET A 249 5.39 2.09 14.47
N SER A 250 6.04 3.20 14.80
CA SER A 250 6.72 4.07 13.84
C SER A 250 7.90 3.35 13.16
N ARG A 251 8.47 3.95 12.11
CA ARG A 251 9.79 3.51 11.61
C ARG A 251 10.76 3.51 12.80
N ALA A 252 11.67 2.53 12.81
CA ALA A 252 12.76 2.46 13.78
C ALA A 252 13.33 3.87 13.99
N ASN A 253 13.54 4.27 15.26
CA ASN A 253 14.25 5.50 15.57
C ASN A 253 15.46 5.60 14.63
N PRO A 254 15.65 6.69 13.89
CA PRO A 254 16.84 6.83 13.08
C PRO A 254 18.03 6.58 14.00
N SER A 255 18.89 5.67 13.60
CA SER A 255 20.05 5.33 14.42
C SER A 255 20.89 6.60 14.62
N LEU A 256 21.56 6.76 15.76
CA LEU A 256 22.45 7.91 16.02
C LEU A 256 23.35 8.28 14.82
N PRO A 257 23.89 7.31 14.04
CA PRO A 257 24.60 7.58 12.80
C PRO A 257 23.77 8.32 11.73
N GLU A 258 22.49 8.01 11.54
CA GLU A 258 21.62 8.67 10.55
C GLU A 258 21.35 10.14 10.94
N ILE A 259 21.20 10.43 12.24
CA ILE A 259 21.08 11.80 12.74
C ILE A 259 22.39 12.57 12.52
N LEU A 260 23.56 11.95 12.76
CA LEU A 260 24.86 12.59 12.52
C LEU A 260 25.16 12.79 11.02
N LEU A 261 24.82 11.82 10.18
CA LEU A 261 25.04 11.90 8.73
C LEU A 261 24.17 12.95 8.05
N GLY A 262 22.97 13.21 8.58
CA GLY A 262 22.07 14.28 8.12
C GLY A 262 22.62 15.69 8.35
N VAL A 263 23.57 15.88 9.27
CA VAL A 263 24.16 17.19 9.57
C VAL A 263 25.40 17.49 8.72
N GLY A 264 26.06 16.47 8.15
CA GLY A 264 27.41 16.61 7.58
C GLY A 264 27.60 16.34 6.08
N SER A 265 26.59 15.94 5.32
CA SER A 265 26.79 15.43 3.94
C SER A 265 25.96 16.11 2.85
N SER A 266 25.92 17.44 2.86
CA SER A 266 25.27 18.24 1.81
C SER A 266 26.01 18.26 0.45
N LEU A 267 27.27 17.80 0.36
CA LEU A 267 28.05 17.90 -0.89
C LEU A 267 28.08 16.64 -1.76
N VAL A 268 28.02 15.43 -1.19
CA VAL A 268 28.10 14.18 -1.99
C VAL A 268 26.74 13.74 -2.52
N VAL A 269 25.65 14.20 -1.89
CA VAL A 269 24.28 13.89 -2.32
C VAL A 269 23.92 14.61 -3.63
N ALA A 270 24.45 15.80 -3.88
CA ALA A 270 24.08 16.61 -5.04
C ALA A 270 24.35 15.92 -6.39
N ASP A 271 25.50 15.26 -6.56
CA ASP A 271 25.89 14.67 -7.84
C ASP A 271 25.10 13.39 -8.19
N ARG A 272 24.77 12.57 -7.18
CA ARG A 272 23.92 11.39 -7.38
C ARG A 272 22.46 11.77 -7.63
N THR A 273 21.96 12.79 -6.93
CA THR A 273 20.56 13.22 -7.05
C THR A 273 20.26 13.74 -8.46
N VAL A 274 21.20 14.44 -9.12
CA VAL A 274 21.02 14.96 -10.49
C VAL A 274 21.00 13.84 -11.53
N LYS A 275 21.90 12.85 -11.41
CA LYS A 275 21.94 11.69 -12.32
C LYS A 275 20.71 10.79 -12.17
N GLU A 276 20.16 10.70 -10.97
CA GLU A 276 18.98 9.88 -10.66
C GLU A 276 17.66 10.59 -10.98
N LEU A 277 17.59 11.93 -10.87
CA LEU A 277 16.46 12.75 -11.34
C LEU A 277 16.20 12.54 -12.84
N LEU A 278 17.26 12.37 -13.64
CA LEU A 278 17.16 12.06 -15.06
C LEU A 278 16.53 10.68 -15.34
N GLN A 279 16.68 9.70 -14.43
CA GLN A 279 16.01 8.40 -14.56
C GLN A 279 14.56 8.44 -14.07
N GLY A 280 14.27 9.19 -12.99
CA GLY A 280 12.92 9.31 -12.42
C GLY A 280 11.90 10.04 -13.30
N LEU A 281 12.36 10.95 -14.18
CA LEU A 281 11.50 11.67 -15.12
C LEU A 281 10.84 10.76 -16.18
N THR A 282 11.22 9.49 -16.28
CA THR A 282 10.58 8.53 -17.20
C THR A 282 9.35 7.81 -16.63
N PHE A 283 9.00 8.02 -15.35
CA PHE A 283 7.87 7.34 -14.72
C PHE A 283 6.98 8.31 -13.94
N SER A 284 6.15 9.09 -14.64
CA SER A 284 4.97 9.67 -14.01
C SER A 284 3.87 9.93 -15.04
N TYR A 285 2.86 9.05 -15.06
CA TYR A 285 1.50 9.43 -15.45
C TYR A 285 0.52 8.70 -14.55
N GLY A 286 -0.37 9.49 -13.94
CA GLY A 286 -1.26 9.11 -12.85
C GLY A 286 -2.28 8.03 -13.21
N VAL A 287 -2.56 7.18 -12.22
CA VAL A 287 -3.65 6.19 -12.27
C VAL A 287 -4.98 6.95 -12.12
N GLN A 288 -5.71 7.06 -13.21
CA GLN A 288 -7.05 7.63 -13.22
C GLN A 288 -8.06 6.50 -12.96
N ALA A 289 -8.54 6.39 -11.73
CA ALA A 289 -9.66 5.51 -11.41
C ALA A 289 -10.91 6.04 -12.14
N ARG A 290 -11.53 5.18 -12.97
CA ARG A 290 -12.81 5.47 -13.64
C ARG A 290 -13.90 5.58 -12.59
N MET A 291 -14.44 6.78 -12.40
CA MET A 291 -15.74 6.99 -11.77
C MET A 291 -16.64 7.60 -12.84
N ASP A 292 -17.71 6.90 -13.20
CA ASP A 292 -18.63 7.34 -14.24
C ASP A 292 -19.19 8.72 -13.90
N GLY A 293 -19.09 9.67 -14.85
CA GLY A 293 -19.80 10.96 -14.79
C GLY A 293 -19.01 12.21 -14.41
N ILE A 294 -17.69 12.16 -14.16
CA ILE A 294 -16.91 13.38 -13.87
C ILE A 294 -15.85 13.62 -14.97
N LEU A 295 -16.12 14.61 -15.81
CA LEU A 295 -15.18 15.14 -16.80
C LEU A 295 -14.35 16.25 -16.14
N PHE A 296 -13.07 15.98 -15.83
CA PHE A 296 -12.15 17.04 -15.43
C PHE A 296 -11.71 17.81 -16.67
N GLN A 297 -12.21 19.03 -16.82
CA GLN A 297 -11.76 19.98 -17.84
C GLN A 297 -10.35 20.45 -17.48
N THR A 298 -9.40 20.26 -18.40
CA THR A 298 -8.04 20.78 -18.29
C THR A 298 -8.08 22.30 -18.27
N LEU A 299 -7.66 22.91 -17.17
CA LEU A 299 -7.45 24.35 -17.08
C LEU A 299 -6.34 24.76 -18.06
N GLU A 300 -6.69 25.66 -18.97
CA GLU A 300 -5.81 26.32 -19.92
C GLU A 300 -4.64 27.02 -19.20
N GLU A 301 -3.46 26.78 -19.74
CA GLU A 301 -2.25 27.62 -19.78
C GLU A 301 -2.06 28.65 -18.66
N TYR A 302 -1.26 28.30 -17.65
CA TYR A 302 -0.47 29.29 -16.90
C TYR A 302 1.03 28.92 -16.96
N PRO A 303 1.91 29.84 -17.42
CA PRO A 303 3.26 29.52 -17.83
C PRO A 303 4.21 29.59 -16.63
N PHE A 304 4.40 28.48 -15.93
CA PHE A 304 5.71 28.19 -15.36
C PHE A 304 6.35 27.14 -16.24
N GLY A 305 7.06 27.63 -17.27
CA GLY A 305 7.96 26.81 -18.07
C GLY A 305 8.95 26.13 -17.15
N ASN A 306 8.78 24.83 -16.95
CA ASN A 306 9.68 24.03 -16.14
C ASN A 306 11.07 24.06 -16.80
N PRO A 307 12.11 24.60 -16.13
CA PRO A 307 13.44 24.78 -16.72
C PRO A 307 14.07 23.48 -17.23
N ILE A 308 13.60 22.33 -16.75
CA ILE A 308 14.06 21.01 -17.21
C ILE A 308 13.58 20.72 -18.64
N LEU A 309 12.36 21.13 -19.00
CA LEU A 309 11.80 20.93 -20.34
C LEU A 309 12.50 21.81 -21.39
N SER A 310 12.91 23.03 -21.04
CA SER A 310 13.71 23.87 -21.93
C SER A 310 15.10 23.29 -22.16
N ILE A 311 15.75 22.75 -21.12
CA ILE A 311 17.07 22.09 -21.25
C ILE A 311 16.98 20.85 -22.16
N ILE A 312 15.95 20.02 -22.01
CA ILE A 312 15.75 18.85 -22.87
C ILE A 312 15.48 19.28 -24.32
N LYS A 313 14.71 20.36 -24.53
CA LYS A 313 14.44 20.89 -25.87
C LYS A 313 15.71 21.41 -26.53
N ASP A 314 16.53 22.17 -25.80
CA ASP A 314 17.80 22.71 -26.30
C ASP A 314 18.79 21.61 -26.69
N ILE A 315 18.92 20.56 -25.87
CA ILE A 315 19.79 19.40 -26.16
C ILE A 315 19.35 18.68 -27.43
N ILE A 316 18.04 18.50 -27.63
CA ILE A 316 17.49 17.83 -28.83
C ILE A 316 17.69 18.69 -30.08
N SER A 317 17.63 20.02 -29.98
CA SER A 317 17.86 20.91 -31.12
C SER A 317 19.33 21.14 -31.48
N SER A 318 20.29 20.74 -30.63
CA SER A 318 21.73 20.83 -30.92
C SER A 318 22.35 19.55 -31.51
N LEU A 319 21.55 18.49 -31.69
CA LEU A 319 21.93 17.24 -32.38
C LEU A 319 21.38 17.25 -33.81
#